data_AF-A0A935DBP7-F1
#
_entry.id   AF-A0A935DBP7-F1
#
_cell.length_a   1.000
_cell.length_b   1.000
_cell.length_c   1.000
_cell.angle_alpha   90.00
_cell.angle_beta   90.00
_cell.angle_gamma   90.00
#
_symmetry.space_group_name_H-M   'P 1'
#
loop_
_entity.id
_entity.type
_entity.pdbx_description
1 polymer ?
#
loop_
_entity_poly.entity_id
_entity_poly.type
_entity_poly.pdbx_seq_one_letter_code
_entity_poly.pdbx_strand_id
1 'polypeptide(L)'
;MLLLWAACAWPSTPLVSQAVGAGKILSDAEFQKEPNGTALGRLMAGTPVTTVSLKGNWAEVRFDGWLAAKALRDDRRDGYDVAVALAAGSTLRGAAGSGATLAALRAGALFKRLETKGEWVRVQRSAWVLKSALKGADAKSPDAPAPAAAGPATTPPPTKADSGGKVGSSTTLSGGATLSATSGGTPVATLEVPVAATVLERKGGWARVQIEGWVREGSVGEGTPDGGPSAADIRANPDRYLGQTVEWTIQVLSIQKADELRPELPPGQPYVLARGPIPETGFVYLIVSAKEAEQFRAMEPLAKLRIRATIRAGRSRFLPTPVLTFVRRLD
;
A
#
# COMPACT_ATOMS: atom_id res chain seq x y z
N MET A 1 -64.19 33.01 37.61
CA MET A 1 -63.61 34.26 37.05
C MET A 1 -62.28 34.43 37.77
N LEU A 2 -61.12 34.03 37.24
CA LEU A 2 -60.45 34.43 35.99
C LEU A 2 -59.48 33.32 35.55
N LEU A 3 -59.31 33.11 34.24
CA LEU A 3 -58.23 32.31 33.65
C LEU A 3 -56.87 33.00 33.86
N LEU A 4 -55.80 32.23 34.08
CA LEU A 4 -54.47 32.58 33.56
C LEU A 4 -53.68 31.33 33.18
N TRP A 5 -53.42 31.20 31.88
CA TRP A 5 -52.38 30.37 31.28
C TRP A 5 -50.99 30.93 31.61
N ALA A 6 -50.02 30.07 31.89
CA ALA A 6 -48.61 30.40 31.70
C ALA A 6 -47.85 29.14 31.25
N ALA A 7 -47.39 29.19 30.00
CA ALA A 7 -46.50 28.23 29.37
C ALA A 7 -45.03 28.63 29.57
N CYS A 8 -44.14 27.65 29.35
CA CYS A 8 -42.68 27.78 29.17
C CYS A 8 -41.89 28.15 30.44
N ALA A 9 -40.68 27.65 30.68
CA ALA A 9 -39.71 27.01 29.80
C ALA A 9 -38.88 26.02 30.64
N TRP A 10 -38.61 24.84 30.10
CA TRP A 10 -37.53 24.01 30.64
C TRP A 10 -36.21 24.76 30.45
N PRO A 11 -35.35 24.86 31.49
CA PRO A 11 -34.00 25.32 31.30
C PRO A 11 -33.31 24.32 30.37
N SER A 12 -33.14 24.71 29.11
CA SER A 12 -32.26 24.02 28.17
C SER A 12 -30.86 24.21 28.72
N THR A 13 -30.37 23.23 29.46
CA THR A 13 -28.98 23.17 29.89
C THR A 13 -28.14 23.27 28.61
N PRO A 14 -27.33 24.32 28.42
CA PRO A 14 -26.38 24.31 27.33
C PRO A 14 -25.45 23.12 27.59
N LEU A 15 -25.44 22.17 26.66
CA LEU A 15 -24.43 21.13 26.59
C LEU A 15 -23.08 21.82 26.69
N VAL A 16 -22.44 21.66 27.84
CA VAL A 16 -21.09 22.14 28.11
C VAL A 16 -20.21 21.48 27.06
N SER A 17 -19.84 22.25 26.04
CA SER A 17 -18.83 21.90 25.06
C SER A 17 -17.54 21.66 25.84
N GLN A 18 -17.16 20.40 26.02
CA GLN A 18 -15.99 20.05 26.80
C GLN A 18 -14.74 20.69 26.18
N ALA A 19 -14.16 21.65 26.89
CA ALA A 19 -12.87 22.27 26.58
C ALA A 19 -11.84 21.14 26.38
N VAL A 20 -11.29 20.95 25.19
CA VAL A 20 -10.29 21.77 24.50
C VAL A 20 -9.01 21.91 25.31
N GLY A 21 -8.04 21.05 24.99
CA GLY A 21 -6.73 21.03 25.62
C GLY A 21 -5.62 20.87 24.59
N ALA A 22 -4.50 21.54 24.83
CA ALA A 22 -3.26 21.27 24.10
C ALA A 22 -2.80 19.84 24.42
N GLY A 23 -2.53 19.08 23.37
CA GLY A 23 -2.11 17.70 23.45
C GLY A 23 -1.11 17.39 22.35
N LYS A 24 -0.72 16.12 22.26
CA LYS A 24 0.13 15.61 21.18
C LYS A 24 -0.53 14.39 20.58
N ILE A 25 -0.31 14.19 19.28
CA ILE A 25 -0.58 12.92 18.64
C ILE A 25 0.41 11.90 19.20
N LEU A 26 -0.07 10.82 19.81
CA LEU A 26 0.77 9.80 20.45
C LEU A 26 1.13 8.66 19.48
N SER A 27 0.37 8.51 18.38
CA SER A 27 0.64 7.56 17.31
C SER A 27 0.23 8.16 15.96
N ASP A 28 0.93 7.81 14.89
CA ASP A 28 0.59 8.25 13.53
C ASP A 28 -0.90 8.07 13.22
N ALA A 29 -1.52 9.12 12.71
CA ALA A 29 -2.97 9.16 12.56
C ALA A 29 -3.37 9.87 11.27
N GLU A 30 -4.31 9.25 10.55
CA GLU A 30 -4.95 9.93 9.43
C GLU A 30 -5.91 11.01 9.95
N PHE A 31 -5.91 12.18 9.29
CA PHE A 31 -6.85 13.25 9.59
C PHE A 31 -7.79 13.52 8.41
N GLN A 32 -9.06 13.75 8.72
CA GLN A 32 -10.15 13.81 7.75
C GLN A 32 -10.91 15.13 7.85
N LYS A 33 -11.56 15.54 6.74
CA LYS A 33 -12.38 16.78 6.69
C LYS A 33 -13.54 16.69 7.68
N GLU A 34 -14.17 15.53 7.73
CA GLU A 34 -15.30 15.18 8.58
C GLU A 34 -15.06 13.77 9.15
N PRO A 35 -15.73 13.37 10.24
CA PRO A 35 -15.68 12.00 10.73
C PRO A 35 -16.08 11.00 9.62
N ASN A 36 -15.21 10.03 9.31
CA ASN A 36 -15.37 9.09 8.17
C ASN A 36 -15.47 9.77 6.79
N GLY A 37 -14.99 11.01 6.66
CA GLY A 37 -15.03 11.79 5.44
C GLY A 37 -13.75 11.69 4.62
N THR A 38 -13.55 12.65 3.71
CA THR A 38 -12.36 12.72 2.88
C THR A 38 -11.10 12.86 3.72
N ALA A 39 -10.15 11.96 3.51
CA ALA A 39 -8.88 11.96 4.20
C ALA A 39 -7.87 12.92 3.54
N LEU A 40 -7.36 13.85 4.34
CA LEU A 40 -6.61 15.02 3.88
C LEU A 40 -5.10 14.86 4.08
N GLY A 41 -4.70 13.89 4.90
CA GLY A 41 -3.31 13.59 5.18
C GLY A 41 -3.13 12.75 6.44
N ARG A 42 -1.88 12.61 6.86
CA ARG A 42 -1.47 11.87 8.05
C ARG A 42 -0.65 12.77 8.97
N LEU A 43 -1.06 12.89 10.23
CA LEU A 43 -0.30 13.51 11.31
C LEU A 43 0.68 12.48 11.88
N MET A 44 1.91 12.91 12.13
CA MET A 44 2.95 12.08 12.72
C MET A 44 2.84 12.09 14.25
N ALA A 45 3.28 11.02 14.90
CA ALA A 45 3.45 10.98 16.35
C ALA A 45 4.35 12.14 16.85
N GLY A 46 4.01 12.68 18.01
CA GLY A 46 4.67 13.86 18.60
C GLY A 46 4.11 15.21 18.13
N THR A 47 3.22 15.23 17.13
CA THR A 47 2.68 16.49 16.59
C THR A 47 1.85 17.23 17.64
N PRO A 48 2.17 18.51 17.94
CA PRO A 48 1.37 19.30 18.86
C PRO A 48 0.03 19.64 18.22
N VAL A 49 -1.06 19.33 18.91
CA VAL A 49 -2.42 19.59 18.45
C VAL A 49 -3.25 20.17 19.59
N THR A 50 -4.20 21.03 19.28
CA THR A 50 -5.21 21.49 20.23
C THR A 50 -6.50 20.75 19.91
N THR A 51 -6.97 19.90 20.82
CA THR A 51 -8.29 19.28 20.62
C THR A 51 -9.33 20.38 20.70
N VAL A 52 -10.25 20.50 19.74
CA VAL A 52 -11.30 21.54 19.70
C VAL A 52 -12.68 20.94 20.02
N SER A 53 -12.91 19.69 19.64
CA SER A 53 -14.18 19.02 19.88
C SER A 53 -14.00 17.51 19.91
N LEU A 54 -14.96 16.79 20.51
CA LEU A 54 -15.00 15.34 20.58
C LEU A 54 -16.38 14.87 20.10
N LYS A 55 -16.42 13.99 19.10
CA LYS A 55 -17.66 13.45 18.53
C LYS A 55 -17.53 11.95 18.30
N GLY A 56 -18.24 11.15 19.08
CA GLY A 56 -18.14 9.68 19.01
C GLY A 56 -16.70 9.19 19.28
N ASN A 57 -16.12 8.43 18.33
CA ASN A 57 -14.72 7.99 18.37
C ASN A 57 -13.73 8.98 17.75
N TRP A 58 -14.20 10.14 17.33
CA TRP A 58 -13.41 11.16 16.66
C TRP A 58 -13.15 12.36 17.57
N ALA A 59 -11.98 12.96 17.41
CA ALA A 59 -11.58 14.21 18.01
C ALA A 59 -11.30 15.19 16.89
N GLU A 60 -11.95 16.34 16.92
CA GLU A 60 -11.55 17.47 16.09
C GLU A 60 -10.33 18.09 16.73
N VAL A 61 -9.24 18.16 15.98
CA VAL A 61 -7.97 18.73 16.41
C VAL A 61 -7.59 19.88 15.50
N ARG A 62 -7.08 20.95 16.09
CA ARG A 62 -6.50 22.09 15.41
C ARG A 62 -4.99 22.04 15.54
N PHE A 63 -4.32 22.20 14.41
CA PHE A 63 -2.87 22.22 14.35
C PHE A 63 -2.41 23.26 13.34
N ASP A 64 -1.19 23.73 13.53
CA ASP A 64 -0.52 24.65 12.63
C ASP A 64 0.91 24.19 12.34
N GLY A 65 1.46 24.70 11.25
CA GLY A 65 2.83 24.40 10.85
C GLY A 65 3.20 25.13 9.57
N TRP A 66 4.43 24.91 9.13
CA TRP A 66 5.04 25.54 7.98
C TRP A 66 5.01 24.63 6.76
N LEU A 67 4.61 25.18 5.62
CA LEU A 67 4.63 24.56 4.31
C LEU A 67 5.47 25.39 3.35
N ALA A 68 6.09 24.75 2.36
CA ALA A 68 6.77 25.48 1.30
C ALA A 68 5.74 26.25 0.45
N ALA A 69 5.98 27.53 0.18
CA ALA A 69 5.09 28.39 -0.60
C ALA A 69 4.81 27.81 -1.99
N LYS A 70 5.83 27.24 -2.65
CA LYS A 70 5.72 26.54 -3.94
C LYS A 70 4.79 25.33 -3.93
N ALA A 71 4.51 24.77 -2.75
CA ALA A 71 3.61 23.62 -2.61
C ALA A 71 2.14 24.04 -2.51
N LEU A 72 1.87 25.34 -2.40
CA LEU A 72 0.56 25.90 -2.19
C LEU A 72 0.09 26.64 -3.45
N ARG A 73 -1.22 26.58 -3.68
CA ARG A 73 -1.95 27.47 -4.57
C ARG A 73 -2.96 28.25 -3.74
N ASP A 74 -3.24 29.48 -4.13
CA ASP A 74 -4.35 30.22 -3.54
C ASP A 74 -5.67 29.56 -3.96
N ASP A 75 -6.54 29.33 -2.96
CA ASP A 75 -7.79 28.63 -3.14
C ASP A 75 -8.75 29.01 -2.01
N ARG A 76 -9.74 29.85 -2.31
CA ARG A 76 -10.66 30.45 -1.34
C ARG A 76 -11.93 29.63 -1.08
N ARG A 77 -11.80 28.30 -1.06
CA ARG A 77 -12.92 27.38 -0.81
C ARG A 77 -13.09 27.09 0.68
N ASP A 78 -14.33 26.90 1.11
CA ASP A 78 -14.69 26.48 2.47
C ASP A 78 -14.13 27.38 3.60
N GLY A 79 -13.88 28.67 3.32
CA GLY A 79 -13.31 29.62 4.29
C GLY A 79 -11.80 29.46 4.55
N TYR A 80 -11.10 28.72 3.69
CA TYR A 80 -9.65 28.58 3.67
C TYR A 80 -9.01 29.49 2.62
N ASP A 81 -7.70 29.72 2.69
CA ASP A 81 -7.00 30.65 1.80
C ASP A 81 -6.14 29.94 0.75
N VAL A 82 -5.66 28.73 1.08
CA VAL A 82 -4.70 28.00 0.26
C VAL A 82 -5.05 26.51 0.16
N ALA A 83 -4.68 25.88 -0.95
CA ALA A 83 -4.72 24.44 -1.14
C ALA A 83 -3.31 23.89 -1.45
N VAL A 84 -3.05 22.64 -1.05
CA VAL A 84 -1.86 21.92 -1.52
C VAL A 84 -2.00 21.63 -3.01
N ALA A 85 -1.12 22.21 -3.83
CA ALA A 85 -1.20 22.12 -5.29
C ALA A 85 -0.40 20.93 -5.86
N LEU A 86 0.59 20.43 -5.12
CA LEU A 86 1.46 19.37 -5.59
C LEU A 86 0.73 18.03 -5.58
N ALA A 87 0.72 17.35 -6.74
CA ALA A 87 0.14 16.01 -6.88
C ALA A 87 0.79 14.98 -5.94
N ALA A 88 2.11 15.12 -5.70
CA ALA A 88 2.85 14.32 -4.72
C ALA A 88 2.51 14.64 -3.25
N GLY A 89 1.64 15.62 -3.00
CA GLY A 89 1.35 16.13 -1.66
C GLY A 89 2.42 17.09 -1.14
N SER A 90 2.38 17.39 0.15
CA SER A 90 3.37 18.26 0.80
C SER A 90 3.59 17.83 2.25
N THR A 91 4.66 18.32 2.88
CA THR A 91 4.96 18.02 4.29
C THR A 91 4.78 19.27 5.14
N LEU A 92 3.95 19.18 6.16
CA LEU A 92 3.81 20.20 7.19
C LEU A 92 4.94 20.05 8.21
N ARG A 93 5.60 21.15 8.55
CA ARG A 93 6.76 21.16 9.45
C ARG A 93 6.51 22.04 10.67
N GLY A 94 7.20 21.75 11.77
CA GLY A 94 7.09 22.57 12.99
C GLY A 94 7.77 23.94 12.91
N ALA A 95 8.73 24.10 12.01
CA ALA A 95 9.47 25.34 11.79
C ALA A 95 9.73 25.55 10.30
N ALA A 96 9.85 26.82 9.88
CA ALA A 96 10.27 27.19 8.53
C ALA A 96 11.70 26.67 8.28
N GLY A 97 11.91 25.91 7.20
CA GLY A 97 13.20 25.31 6.87
C GLY A 97 13.29 23.82 7.24
N SER A 98 14.34 23.45 7.98
CA SER A 98 14.66 22.07 8.38
C SER A 98 13.89 21.56 9.61
N GLY A 99 12.72 22.14 9.91
CA GLY A 99 11.88 21.69 11.02
C GLY A 99 11.41 20.25 10.86
N ALA A 100 11.16 19.58 11.99
CA ALA A 100 10.59 18.24 12.04
C ALA A 100 9.25 18.17 11.29
N THR A 101 9.04 17.06 10.57
CA THR A 101 7.79 16.80 9.85
C THR A 101 6.68 16.47 10.84
N LEU A 102 5.65 17.31 10.87
CA LEU A 102 4.45 17.15 11.68
C LEU A 102 3.36 16.39 10.93
N ALA A 103 3.26 16.58 9.61
CA ALA A 103 2.24 15.89 8.82
C ALA A 103 2.67 15.67 7.37
N ALA A 104 2.16 14.60 6.76
CA ALA A 104 2.12 14.41 5.32
C ALA A 104 0.73 14.80 4.79
N LEU A 105 0.68 15.75 3.88
CA LEU A 105 -0.54 16.35 3.33
C LEU A 105 -0.79 15.81 1.92
N ARG A 106 -2.04 15.51 1.60
CA ARG A 106 -2.43 15.13 0.23
C ARG A 106 -2.73 16.37 -0.62
N ALA A 107 -2.64 16.20 -1.94
CA ALA A 107 -3.06 17.22 -2.90
C ALA A 107 -4.51 17.63 -2.65
N GLY A 108 -4.81 18.92 -2.79
CA GLY A 108 -6.15 19.47 -2.56
C GLY A 108 -6.52 19.70 -1.09
N ALA A 109 -5.66 19.37 -0.13
CA ALA A 109 -5.89 19.72 1.27
C ALA A 109 -5.86 21.25 1.46
N LEU A 110 -6.96 21.80 1.99
CA LEU A 110 -7.16 23.23 2.20
C LEU A 110 -6.61 23.71 3.56
N PHE A 111 -6.07 24.91 3.65
CA PHE A 111 -5.60 25.47 4.91
C PHE A 111 -5.84 26.96 5.00
N LYS A 112 -5.93 27.46 6.23
CA LYS A 112 -5.97 28.90 6.50
C LYS A 112 -4.54 29.42 6.54
N ARG A 113 -4.26 30.51 5.84
CA ARG A 113 -2.94 31.15 5.85
C ARG A 113 -2.85 32.00 7.11
N LEU A 114 -1.84 31.74 7.95
CA LEU A 114 -1.57 32.57 9.13
C LEU A 114 -0.48 33.59 8.86
N GLU A 115 0.65 33.13 8.30
CA GLU A 115 1.83 33.97 8.11
C GLU A 115 2.60 33.48 6.87
N THR A 116 3.36 34.37 6.24
CA THR A 116 4.30 34.00 5.16
C THR A 116 5.67 34.59 5.48
N LYS A 117 6.70 33.74 5.49
CA LYS A 117 8.08 34.08 5.83
C LYS A 117 9.02 33.49 4.78
N GLY A 118 9.40 34.31 3.81
CA GLY A 118 10.21 33.88 2.66
C GLY A 118 9.51 32.78 1.87
N GLU A 119 10.22 31.68 1.64
CA GLU A 119 9.74 30.49 0.91
C GLU A 119 8.75 29.62 1.72
N TRP A 120 8.35 30.04 2.91
CA TRP A 120 7.53 29.26 3.83
C TRP A 120 6.25 29.99 4.21
N VAL A 121 5.15 29.24 4.25
CA VAL A 121 3.83 29.73 4.66
C VAL A 121 3.41 28.96 5.89
N ARG A 122 3.13 29.67 6.98
CA ARG A 122 2.52 29.09 8.17
C ARG A 122 1.03 28.95 7.92
N VAL A 123 0.54 27.73 8.06
CA VAL A 123 -0.85 27.39 7.81
C VAL A 123 -1.48 26.75 9.03
N GLN A 124 -2.81 26.87 9.14
CA GLN A 124 -3.59 26.26 10.20
C GLN A 124 -4.75 25.46 9.61
N ARG A 125 -5.08 24.35 10.27
CA ARG A 125 -6.26 23.55 9.95
C ARG A 125 -6.88 22.91 11.19
N SER A 126 -8.21 22.85 11.20
CA SER A 126 -8.98 21.91 12.02
C SER A 126 -9.32 20.66 11.20
N ALA A 127 -9.13 19.48 11.77
CA ALA A 127 -9.48 18.21 11.14
C ALA A 127 -9.85 17.16 12.18
N TRP A 128 -10.53 16.10 11.75
CA TRP A 128 -10.95 15.01 12.62
C TRP A 128 -9.92 13.88 12.60
N VAL A 129 -9.52 13.43 13.80
CA VAL A 129 -8.64 12.27 14.04
C VAL A 129 -9.31 11.28 14.98
N LEU A 130 -8.89 10.02 14.98
CA LEU A 130 -9.39 9.04 15.95
C LEU A 130 -8.89 9.37 17.37
N LYS A 131 -9.77 9.26 18.36
CA LYS A 131 -9.42 9.49 19.78
C LYS A 131 -8.32 8.56 20.28
N SER A 132 -8.19 7.36 19.71
CA SER A 132 -7.12 6.40 20.01
C SER A 132 -5.72 6.97 19.76
N ALA A 133 -5.58 7.85 18.76
CA ALA A 133 -4.31 8.51 18.45
C ALA A 133 -3.90 9.57 19.48
N LEU A 134 -4.86 10.10 20.26
CA LEU A 134 -4.60 11.10 21.30
C LEU A 134 -4.33 10.49 22.68
N LYS A 135 -4.80 9.26 22.93
CA LYS A 135 -4.65 8.58 24.22
C LYS A 135 -3.44 7.64 24.29
N GLY A 136 -2.80 7.37 23.15
CA GLY A 136 -1.79 6.33 23.06
C GLY A 136 -2.52 5.00 23.08
N ALA A 137 -2.75 4.44 21.90
CA ALA A 137 -3.32 3.11 21.82
C ALA A 137 -2.23 2.10 22.18
N ASP A 138 -2.46 1.31 23.25
CA ASP A 138 -2.07 -0.09 23.24
C ASP A 138 -2.42 -0.67 21.86
N ALA A 139 -1.40 -1.23 21.21
CA ALA A 139 -1.39 -1.53 19.80
C ALA A 139 -2.57 -2.42 19.37
N LYS A 140 -3.50 -1.84 18.59
CA LYS A 140 -4.05 -2.46 17.37
C LYS A 140 -4.85 -1.43 16.54
N SER A 141 -4.16 -0.68 15.69
CA SER A 141 -4.77 -0.38 14.38
C SER A 141 -4.70 -1.66 13.54
N PRO A 142 -5.77 -2.06 12.85
CA PRO A 142 -5.67 -3.01 11.74
C PRO A 142 -4.75 -2.39 10.68
N ASP A 143 -3.66 -3.10 10.42
CA ASP A 143 -2.63 -2.89 9.39
C ASP A 143 -1.99 -1.51 9.27
N ALA A 144 -0.87 -1.34 9.98
CA ALA A 144 0.44 -0.99 9.40
C ALA A 144 1.47 -0.81 10.54
N PRO A 145 2.70 -1.35 10.41
CA PRO A 145 3.81 -0.64 11.05
C PRO A 145 5.15 -0.66 10.27
N ALA A 146 5.80 0.49 10.25
CA ALA A 146 7.23 0.71 9.98
C ALA A 146 7.75 1.81 10.97
N PRO A 147 9.06 1.99 11.21
CA PRO A 147 9.70 1.81 12.53
C PRO A 147 10.28 3.11 13.17
N ALA A 148 10.64 3.03 14.46
CA ALA A 148 11.38 4.08 15.18
C ALA A 148 12.63 3.52 15.92
N ALA A 149 13.60 4.41 16.13
CA ALA A 149 15.03 4.17 16.41
C ALA A 149 15.46 4.24 17.91
N ALA A 150 16.65 3.67 18.17
CA ALA A 150 17.76 3.95 19.14
C ALA A 150 17.51 4.73 20.47
N GLY A 151 18.15 4.49 21.63
CA GLY A 151 19.33 3.75 22.15
C GLY A 151 19.36 3.92 23.71
N PRO A 152 20.45 3.74 24.52
CA PRO A 152 21.89 3.62 24.23
C PRO A 152 22.60 2.39 24.87
N ALA A 153 23.94 2.37 24.76
CA ALA A 153 24.84 1.21 24.78
C ALA A 153 25.48 0.81 26.12
N THR A 154 25.85 -0.48 26.23
CA THR A 154 27.11 -1.01 26.81
C THR A 154 27.42 -2.42 26.24
N THR A 155 28.69 -2.67 25.93
CA THR A 155 29.26 -3.83 25.21
C THR A 155 29.69 -5.01 26.15
N PRO A 156 30.19 -6.19 25.68
CA PRO A 156 29.73 -7.54 26.07
C PRO A 156 30.78 -8.40 26.84
N PRO A 157 30.47 -9.66 27.23
CA PRO A 157 30.99 -10.83 26.47
C PRO A 157 30.03 -12.09 26.47
N PRO A 158 30.40 -13.19 25.78
CA PRO A 158 29.47 -14.08 25.06
C PRO A 158 29.14 -15.40 25.80
N THR A 159 28.01 -16.05 25.45
CA THR A 159 27.86 -17.53 25.40
C THR A 159 26.52 -17.94 24.78
N LYS A 160 26.63 -18.81 23.74
CA LYS A 160 25.72 -19.84 23.19
C LYS A 160 24.19 -19.76 23.32
N ALA A 161 23.55 -19.96 22.15
CA ALA A 161 22.39 -20.84 21.81
C ALA A 161 21.26 -20.96 22.85
N ASP A 162 19.97 -20.81 22.53
CA ASP A 162 19.28 -21.39 21.39
C ASP A 162 17.85 -20.80 21.27
N SER A 163 17.33 -20.72 20.04
CA SER A 163 15.92 -20.84 19.62
C SER A 163 14.80 -19.91 20.17
N GLY A 164 14.15 -19.17 19.25
CA GLY A 164 12.81 -18.60 19.43
C GLY A 164 12.49 -17.39 18.56
N GLY A 165 12.15 -17.60 17.28
CA GLY A 165 11.98 -16.54 16.28
C GLY A 165 10.85 -15.54 16.54
N LYS A 166 11.12 -14.27 16.20
CA LYS A 166 10.10 -13.24 15.97
C LYS A 166 10.35 -12.57 14.62
N VAL A 167 9.38 -12.73 13.72
CA VAL A 167 9.27 -12.09 12.40
C VAL A 167 8.89 -10.62 12.62
N GLY A 168 9.52 -9.68 11.88
CA GLY A 168 9.19 -8.24 11.91
C GLY A 168 10.29 -7.27 12.36
N SER A 169 11.56 -7.67 12.41
CA SER A 169 12.65 -6.75 12.82
C SER A 169 13.13 -5.89 11.64
N SER A 170 12.98 -4.56 11.76
CA SER A 170 13.66 -3.58 10.91
C SER A 170 15.18 -3.77 11.03
N THR A 171 15.88 -3.86 9.90
CA THR A 171 17.34 -3.99 9.84
C THR A 171 17.93 -2.95 8.91
N THR A 172 19.22 -2.68 9.05
CA THR A 172 19.98 -1.90 8.06
C THR A 172 20.75 -2.87 7.17
N LEU A 173 20.62 -2.73 5.85
CA LEU A 173 21.47 -3.39 4.87
C LEU A 173 22.73 -2.52 4.68
N SER A 174 23.91 -3.14 4.71
CA SER A 174 25.17 -2.42 4.51
C SER A 174 25.34 -1.94 3.07
N GLY A 175 26.03 -0.81 2.88
CA GLY A 175 26.56 -0.44 1.56
C GLY A 175 27.50 -1.54 1.04
N GLY A 176 27.37 -1.88 -0.24
CA GLY A 176 27.99 -3.02 -0.91
C GLY A 176 27.14 -4.30 -0.91
N ALA A 177 25.99 -4.34 -0.24
CA ALA A 177 25.12 -5.52 -0.22
C ALA A 177 24.46 -5.76 -1.59
N THR A 178 24.53 -7.00 -2.07
CA THR A 178 23.89 -7.43 -3.31
C THR A 178 22.50 -8.00 -3.02
N LEU A 179 21.52 -7.57 -3.79
CA LEU A 179 20.14 -8.05 -3.76
C LEU A 179 19.94 -9.05 -4.90
N SER A 180 19.38 -10.21 -4.60
CA SER A 180 19.02 -11.24 -5.59
C SER A 180 17.52 -11.51 -5.54
N ALA A 181 16.91 -11.75 -6.70
CA ALA A 181 15.48 -12.05 -6.82
C ALA A 181 15.09 -13.41 -6.19
N THR A 182 16.06 -14.32 -6.05
CA THR A 182 15.91 -15.62 -5.40
C THR A 182 17.09 -15.88 -4.46
N SER A 183 16.90 -16.70 -3.43
CA SER A 183 18.00 -17.17 -2.59
C SER A 183 19.04 -17.90 -3.46
N GLY A 184 20.29 -17.43 -3.47
CA GLY A 184 21.36 -18.00 -4.31
C GLY A 184 21.30 -17.61 -5.79
N GLY A 185 20.41 -16.69 -6.18
CA GLY A 185 20.33 -16.19 -7.55
C GLY A 185 21.38 -15.14 -7.88
N THR A 186 21.53 -14.83 -9.17
CA THR A 186 22.36 -13.72 -9.66
C THR A 186 21.92 -12.38 -9.05
N PRO A 187 22.87 -11.49 -8.71
CA PRO A 187 22.53 -10.19 -8.14
C PRO A 187 21.80 -9.33 -9.16
N VAL A 188 20.66 -8.76 -8.77
CA VAL A 188 19.83 -7.85 -9.57
C VAL A 188 20.07 -6.38 -9.23
N ALA A 189 20.63 -6.10 -8.06
CA ALA A 189 21.02 -4.75 -7.64
C ALA A 189 22.14 -4.81 -6.59
N THR A 190 22.95 -3.76 -6.52
CA THR A 190 23.93 -3.55 -5.46
C THR A 190 23.58 -2.25 -4.76
N LEU A 191 23.50 -2.28 -3.43
CA LEU A 191 23.25 -1.09 -2.62
C LEU A 191 24.56 -0.31 -2.47
N GLU A 192 24.62 0.92 -2.97
CA GLU A 192 25.84 1.75 -2.82
C GLU A 192 25.96 2.33 -1.41
N VAL A 193 24.83 2.57 -0.76
CA VAL A 193 24.74 3.17 0.58
C VAL A 193 23.93 2.26 1.51
N PRO A 194 24.08 2.39 2.84
CA PRO A 194 23.27 1.63 3.77
C PRO A 194 21.79 2.00 3.64
N VAL A 195 20.92 0.99 3.52
CA VAL A 195 19.47 1.19 3.34
C VAL A 195 18.70 0.47 4.43
N ALA A 196 17.70 1.13 5.00
CA ALA A 196 16.77 0.50 5.93
C ALA A 196 15.89 -0.50 5.18
N ALA A 197 15.78 -1.70 5.72
CA ALA A 197 14.99 -2.76 5.14
C ALA A 197 14.25 -3.56 6.22
N THR A 198 13.04 -3.99 5.90
CA THR A 198 12.27 -4.89 6.77
C THR A 198 12.60 -6.33 6.38
N VAL A 199 13.08 -7.14 7.34
CA VAL A 199 13.30 -8.57 7.07
C VAL A 199 11.97 -9.30 7.13
N LEU A 200 11.53 -9.80 5.99
CA LEU A 200 10.30 -10.57 5.83
C LEU A 200 10.52 -12.05 6.19
N GLU A 201 11.64 -12.63 5.79
CA GLU A 201 11.94 -14.05 5.98
C GLU A 201 13.45 -14.27 6.07
N ARG A 202 13.89 -15.31 6.80
CA ARG A 202 15.29 -15.78 6.79
C ARG A 202 15.31 -17.28 6.50
N LYS A 203 16.09 -17.71 5.50
CA LYS A 203 16.21 -19.12 5.13
C LYS A 203 17.59 -19.41 4.54
N GLY A 204 18.29 -20.40 5.11
CA GLY A 204 19.54 -20.94 4.54
C GLY A 204 20.66 -19.90 4.35
N GLY A 205 20.85 -18.97 5.28
CA GLY A 205 21.84 -17.89 5.18
C GLY A 205 21.39 -16.68 4.36
N TRP A 206 20.18 -16.72 3.78
CA TRP A 206 19.57 -15.62 3.05
C TRP A 206 18.50 -14.93 3.87
N ALA A 207 18.36 -13.63 3.67
CA ALA A 207 17.25 -12.84 4.21
C ALA A 207 16.43 -12.28 3.05
N ARG A 208 15.12 -12.54 3.05
CA ARG A 208 14.16 -11.83 2.21
C ARG A 208 13.87 -10.49 2.87
N VAL A 209 14.13 -9.41 2.17
CA VAL A 209 14.06 -8.05 2.70
C VAL A 209 13.17 -7.18 1.82
N GLN A 210 12.37 -6.32 2.44
CA GLN A 210 11.60 -5.27 1.78
C GLN A 210 12.31 -3.95 2.00
N ILE A 211 12.54 -3.21 0.93
CA ILE A 211 13.18 -1.90 0.94
C ILE A 211 12.14 -0.89 0.48
N GLU A 212 12.02 0.22 1.22
CA GLU A 212 11.16 1.33 0.84
C GLU A 212 12.01 2.45 0.23
N GLY A 213 11.57 2.97 -0.92
CA GLY A 213 12.29 4.01 -1.63
C GLY A 213 11.44 4.68 -2.69
N TRP A 214 11.81 5.91 -3.03
CA TRP A 214 11.19 6.66 -4.10
C TRP A 214 11.98 6.47 -5.40
N VAL A 215 11.26 6.19 -6.47
CA VAL A 215 11.79 6.11 -7.83
C VAL A 215 11.05 7.12 -8.71
N ARG A 216 11.72 7.65 -9.75
CA ARG A 216 11.07 8.56 -10.71
C ARG A 216 9.93 7.84 -11.41
N GLU A 217 8.80 8.51 -11.59
CA GLU A 217 7.59 7.94 -12.20
C GLU A 217 7.84 7.35 -13.59
N GLY A 218 8.63 8.02 -14.44
CA GLY A 218 9.02 7.48 -15.76
C GLY A 218 9.96 6.26 -15.71
N SER A 219 10.47 5.91 -14.52
CA SER A 219 11.23 4.69 -14.26
C SER A 219 10.37 3.60 -13.59
N VAL A 220 9.13 3.92 -13.24
CA VAL A 220 8.11 2.96 -12.78
C VAL A 220 7.42 2.41 -14.04
N GLY A 221 7.82 1.22 -14.47
CA GLY A 221 6.95 0.42 -15.34
C GLY A 221 5.68 0.02 -14.59
N GLU A 222 4.59 -0.30 -15.30
CA GLU A 222 3.46 -0.97 -14.65
C GLU A 222 3.97 -2.22 -13.94
N GLY A 223 4.03 -2.14 -12.61
CA GLY A 223 4.32 -3.28 -11.79
C GLY A 223 3.23 -4.29 -12.05
N THR A 224 3.63 -5.46 -12.52
CA THR A 224 2.75 -6.61 -12.54
C THR A 224 2.21 -6.79 -11.11
N PRO A 225 0.90 -6.67 -10.83
CA PRO A 225 0.37 -6.96 -9.50
C PRO A 225 0.85 -8.37 -9.11
N ASP A 226 1.02 -8.63 -7.81
CA ASP A 226 1.48 -9.93 -7.30
C ASP A 226 0.72 -11.06 -8.01
N GLY A 227 1.34 -11.67 -9.03
CA GLY A 227 0.72 -12.69 -9.88
C GLY A 227 0.22 -12.30 -11.28
N GLY A 228 0.71 -11.26 -11.97
CA GLY A 228 0.35 -11.07 -13.40
C GLY A 228 -0.87 -10.18 -13.67
N PRO A 229 -1.09 -9.69 -14.90
CA PRO A 229 -2.43 -9.28 -15.34
C PRO A 229 -3.42 -10.43 -15.12
N SER A 230 -4.69 -10.12 -14.83
CA SER A 230 -5.74 -11.13 -14.65
C SER A 230 -6.15 -11.75 -16.00
N ALA A 231 -6.81 -12.93 -16.02
CA ALA A 231 -7.33 -13.46 -17.28
C ALA A 231 -8.49 -12.60 -17.81
N ALA A 232 -9.22 -11.90 -16.94
CA ALA A 232 -10.20 -10.89 -17.35
C ALA A 232 -9.53 -9.70 -18.06
N ASP A 233 -8.41 -9.18 -17.53
CA ASP A 233 -7.71 -8.02 -18.10
C ASP A 233 -7.15 -8.34 -19.49
N ILE A 234 -6.58 -9.54 -19.65
CA ILE A 234 -6.07 -10.01 -20.94
C ILE A 234 -7.20 -10.15 -21.96
N ARG A 235 -8.39 -10.58 -21.55
CA ARG A 235 -9.55 -10.66 -22.45
C ARG A 235 -10.10 -9.29 -22.82
N ALA A 236 -10.07 -8.36 -21.87
CA ALA A 236 -10.51 -6.99 -22.10
C ALA A 236 -9.57 -6.22 -23.04
N ASN A 237 -8.25 -6.46 -22.94
CA ASN A 237 -7.23 -5.76 -23.71
C ASN A 237 -6.18 -6.73 -24.31
N PRO A 238 -6.58 -7.59 -25.26
CA PRO A 238 -5.72 -8.69 -25.72
C PRO A 238 -4.41 -8.23 -26.33
N ASP A 239 -4.44 -7.18 -27.16
CA ASP A 239 -3.27 -6.70 -27.90
C ASP A 239 -2.18 -6.12 -26.98
N ARG A 240 -2.57 -5.63 -25.79
CA ARG A 240 -1.64 -5.05 -24.81
C ARG A 240 -0.70 -6.09 -24.21
N TYR A 241 -1.19 -7.32 -24.03
CA TYR A 241 -0.50 -8.33 -23.24
C TYR A 241 0.14 -9.44 -24.08
N LEU A 242 0.05 -9.38 -25.41
CA LEU A 242 0.71 -10.34 -26.31
C LEU A 242 2.23 -10.38 -26.06
N GLY A 243 2.78 -11.58 -25.94
CA GLY A 243 4.21 -11.81 -25.70
C GLY A 243 4.68 -11.53 -24.27
N GLN A 244 3.82 -11.02 -23.38
CA GLN A 244 4.20 -10.81 -21.98
C GLN A 244 4.24 -12.13 -21.21
N THR A 245 5.16 -12.22 -20.26
CA THR A 245 5.26 -13.36 -19.36
C THR A 245 4.50 -13.09 -18.08
N VAL A 246 3.66 -14.04 -17.66
CA VAL A 246 2.84 -13.98 -16.45
C VAL A 246 3.17 -15.12 -15.51
N GLU A 247 2.97 -14.89 -14.21
CA GLU A 247 3.08 -15.91 -13.18
C GLU A 247 1.72 -16.19 -12.56
N TRP A 248 1.12 -17.33 -12.88
CA TRP A 248 -0.25 -17.64 -12.51
C TRP A 248 -0.34 -18.92 -11.71
N THR A 249 -1.23 -18.92 -10.71
CA THR A 249 -1.68 -20.16 -10.08
C THR A 249 -2.87 -20.69 -10.86
N ILE A 250 -2.74 -21.88 -11.41
CA ILE A 250 -3.77 -22.54 -12.22
C ILE A 250 -4.18 -23.87 -11.60
N GLN A 251 -5.38 -24.31 -11.93
CA GLN A 251 -5.91 -25.62 -11.61
C GLN A 251 -6.01 -26.46 -12.88
N VAL A 252 -5.29 -27.57 -12.95
CA VAL A 252 -5.26 -28.45 -14.12
C VAL A 252 -6.55 -29.25 -14.22
N LEU A 253 -7.26 -29.16 -15.33
CA LEU A 253 -8.48 -29.92 -15.56
C LEU A 253 -8.22 -31.15 -16.41
N SER A 254 -7.57 -30.97 -17.55
CA SER A 254 -7.24 -32.08 -18.47
C SER A 254 -6.10 -31.73 -19.41
N ILE A 255 -5.48 -32.75 -19.99
CA ILE A 255 -4.48 -32.63 -21.05
C ILE A 255 -5.14 -33.09 -22.34
N GLN A 256 -5.07 -32.27 -23.38
CA GLN A 256 -5.70 -32.54 -24.67
C GLN A 256 -4.72 -32.24 -25.82
N LYS A 257 -5.11 -32.59 -27.05
CA LYS A 257 -4.38 -32.23 -28.26
C LYS A 257 -5.15 -31.16 -29.03
N ALA A 258 -4.43 -30.20 -29.59
CA ALA A 258 -5.02 -29.14 -30.41
C ALA A 258 -5.65 -29.72 -31.69
N ASP A 259 -6.85 -29.26 -31.99
CA ASP A 259 -7.60 -29.57 -33.22
C ASP A 259 -7.55 -28.38 -34.19
N GLU A 260 -8.09 -28.58 -35.40
CA GLU A 260 -8.14 -27.55 -36.45
C GLU A 260 -9.06 -26.37 -36.11
N LEU A 261 -9.94 -26.52 -35.10
CA LEU A 261 -10.87 -25.48 -34.68
C LEU A 261 -10.19 -24.37 -33.87
N ARG A 262 -8.89 -24.50 -33.54
CA ARG A 262 -8.16 -23.57 -32.68
C ARG A 262 -6.84 -23.17 -33.33
N PRO A 263 -6.86 -22.25 -34.31
CA PRO A 263 -5.66 -21.85 -35.05
C PRO A 263 -4.58 -21.19 -34.19
N GLU A 264 -4.91 -20.74 -32.98
CA GLU A 264 -3.96 -20.17 -32.02
C GLU A 264 -3.06 -21.25 -31.39
N LEU A 265 -3.51 -22.51 -31.41
CA LEU A 265 -2.75 -23.67 -30.96
C LEU A 265 -2.11 -24.34 -32.19
N PRO A 266 -0.82 -24.70 -32.15
CA PRO A 266 -0.22 -25.47 -33.24
C PRO A 266 -0.95 -26.82 -33.41
N PRO A 267 -1.29 -27.26 -34.64
CA PRO A 267 -2.05 -28.49 -34.86
C PRO A 267 -1.38 -29.71 -34.23
N GLY A 268 -2.17 -30.54 -33.52
CA GLY A 268 -1.68 -31.74 -32.84
C GLY A 268 -0.83 -31.49 -31.59
N GLN A 269 -0.53 -30.24 -31.25
CA GLN A 269 0.25 -29.88 -30.07
C GLN A 269 -0.52 -30.23 -28.79
N PRO A 270 0.12 -30.87 -27.79
CA PRO A 270 -0.52 -31.06 -26.51
C PRO A 270 -0.69 -29.72 -25.78
N TYR A 271 -1.82 -29.55 -25.13
CA TYR A 271 -2.10 -28.39 -24.30
C TYR A 271 -2.83 -28.84 -23.03
N VAL A 272 -2.63 -28.07 -21.96
CA VAL A 272 -3.33 -28.24 -20.70
C VAL A 272 -4.54 -27.30 -20.70
N LEU A 273 -5.73 -27.87 -20.51
CA LEU A 273 -6.92 -27.12 -20.16
C LEU A 273 -6.89 -26.90 -18.65
N ALA A 274 -6.81 -25.66 -18.24
CA ALA A 274 -6.77 -25.29 -16.83
C ALA A 274 -7.82 -24.23 -16.50
N ARG A 275 -8.16 -24.13 -15.21
CA ARG A 275 -8.91 -23.01 -14.63
C ARG A 275 -7.94 -22.06 -13.95
N GLY A 276 -8.11 -20.77 -14.16
CA GLY A 276 -7.32 -19.74 -13.48
C GLY A 276 -7.09 -18.50 -14.35
N PRO A 277 -6.31 -17.54 -13.86
CA PRO A 277 -5.55 -17.57 -12.60
C PRO A 277 -6.47 -17.54 -11.37
N ILE A 278 -6.23 -18.42 -10.38
CA ILE A 278 -7.01 -18.46 -9.13
C ILE A 278 -6.86 -17.09 -8.42
N PRO A 279 -7.95 -16.44 -7.96
CA PRO A 279 -9.29 -16.97 -7.69
C PRO A 279 -10.29 -16.97 -8.86
N GLU A 280 -9.89 -16.57 -10.06
CA GLU A 280 -10.78 -16.57 -11.23
C GLU A 280 -11.23 -17.99 -11.61
N THR A 281 -12.48 -18.09 -12.06
CA THR A 281 -13.09 -19.35 -12.51
C THR A 281 -12.97 -19.56 -14.03
N GLY A 282 -12.32 -18.63 -14.73
CA GLY A 282 -12.09 -18.67 -16.17
C GLY A 282 -11.22 -19.84 -16.60
N PHE A 283 -11.35 -20.22 -17.88
CA PHE A 283 -10.51 -21.25 -18.48
C PHE A 283 -9.28 -20.61 -19.13
N VAL A 284 -8.20 -21.38 -19.24
CA VAL A 284 -6.97 -21.01 -19.94
C VAL A 284 -6.47 -22.23 -20.71
N TYR A 285 -5.97 -22.00 -21.92
CA TYR A 285 -5.23 -23.01 -22.68
C TYR A 285 -3.74 -22.78 -22.52
N LEU A 286 -3.03 -23.78 -22.01
CA LEU A 286 -1.59 -23.72 -21.81
C LEU A 286 -0.90 -24.71 -22.76
N ILE A 287 -0.23 -24.19 -23.78
CA ILE A 287 0.56 -24.98 -24.72
C ILE A 287 1.76 -25.55 -23.97
N VAL A 288 1.97 -26.86 -24.10
CA VAL A 288 3.07 -27.60 -23.48
C VAL A 288 3.76 -28.48 -24.52
N SER A 289 4.98 -28.91 -24.25
CA SER A 289 5.66 -29.97 -24.98
C SER A 289 5.09 -31.35 -24.64
N ALA A 290 5.42 -32.38 -25.42
CA ALA A 290 5.00 -33.76 -25.13
C ALA A 290 5.52 -34.26 -23.77
N LYS A 291 6.77 -33.91 -23.43
CA LYS A 291 7.40 -34.25 -22.15
C LYS A 291 6.68 -33.57 -20.98
N GLU A 292 6.37 -32.29 -21.10
CA GLU A 292 5.62 -31.57 -20.07
C GLU A 292 4.20 -32.11 -19.95
N ALA A 293 3.55 -32.45 -21.06
CA ALA A 293 2.22 -33.07 -21.04
C ALA A 293 2.18 -34.38 -20.23
N GLU A 294 3.24 -35.20 -20.27
CA GLU A 294 3.37 -36.38 -19.43
C GLU A 294 3.52 -36.03 -17.95
N GLN A 295 4.32 -35.00 -17.63
CA GLN A 295 4.43 -34.47 -16.26
C GLN A 295 3.06 -34.01 -15.74
N PHE A 296 2.28 -33.31 -16.58
CA PHE A 296 0.93 -32.89 -16.22
C PHE A 296 -0.05 -34.04 -16.04
N ARG A 297 0.07 -35.13 -16.82
CA ARG A 297 -0.75 -36.34 -16.64
C ARG A 297 -0.41 -37.14 -15.38
N ALA A 298 0.84 -37.09 -14.95
CA ALA A 298 1.29 -37.77 -13.74
C ALA A 298 0.87 -37.05 -12.43
N MET A 299 0.28 -35.86 -12.53
CA MET A 299 -0.20 -35.11 -11.37
C MET A 299 -1.58 -35.58 -10.89
N GLU A 300 -1.90 -35.26 -9.64
CA GLU A 300 -3.23 -35.47 -9.10
C GLU A 300 -4.28 -34.72 -9.95
N PRO A 301 -5.46 -35.33 -10.20
CA PRO A 301 -6.55 -34.63 -10.86
C PRO A 301 -6.87 -33.33 -10.14
N LEU A 302 -7.12 -32.24 -10.88
CA LEU A 302 -7.45 -30.94 -10.31
C LEU A 302 -6.32 -30.31 -9.46
N ALA A 303 -5.07 -30.74 -9.67
CA ALA A 303 -3.89 -30.16 -9.03
C ALA A 303 -3.80 -28.64 -9.27
N LYS A 304 -3.51 -27.91 -8.20
CA LYS A 304 -3.22 -26.48 -8.22
C LYS A 304 -1.72 -26.27 -8.24
N LEU A 305 -1.22 -25.51 -9.20
CA LEU A 305 0.21 -25.28 -9.35
C LEU A 305 0.49 -23.88 -9.89
N ARG A 306 1.69 -23.39 -9.61
CA ARG A 306 2.10 -22.04 -9.99
C ARG A 306 3.01 -22.13 -11.20
N ILE A 307 2.62 -21.51 -12.30
CA ILE A 307 3.38 -21.52 -13.55
C ILE A 307 3.90 -20.14 -13.89
N ARG A 308 4.97 -20.13 -14.66
CA ARG A 308 5.34 -19.01 -15.51
C ARG A 308 4.97 -19.37 -16.94
N ALA A 309 4.27 -18.49 -17.64
CA ALA A 309 3.81 -18.70 -19.00
C ALA A 309 3.83 -17.40 -19.82
N THR A 310 3.98 -17.51 -21.13
CA THR A 310 3.96 -16.37 -22.06
C THR A 310 2.61 -16.27 -22.74
N ILE A 311 2.00 -15.09 -22.79
CA ILE A 311 0.71 -14.88 -23.45
C ILE A 311 0.89 -14.94 -24.96
N ARG A 312 0.22 -15.89 -25.59
CA ARG A 312 0.23 -16.08 -27.04
C ARG A 312 -0.97 -15.42 -27.72
N ALA A 313 -2.14 -15.53 -27.10
CA ALA A 313 -3.35 -14.87 -27.56
C ALA A 313 -4.25 -14.55 -26.37
N GLY A 314 -4.84 -13.35 -26.35
CA GLY A 314 -5.75 -12.96 -25.25
C GLY A 314 -7.14 -13.63 -25.31
N ARG A 315 -7.47 -14.24 -26.45
CA ARG A 315 -8.70 -15.02 -26.68
C ARG A 315 -8.45 -16.04 -27.79
N SER A 316 -9.16 -17.17 -27.78
CA SER A 316 -9.25 -18.04 -28.95
C SER A 316 -10.35 -17.56 -29.89
N ARG A 317 -10.32 -18.00 -31.15
CA ARG A 317 -11.28 -17.58 -32.18
C ARG A 317 -12.75 -17.76 -31.79
N PHE A 318 -13.06 -18.83 -31.06
CA PHE A 318 -14.44 -19.22 -30.75
C PHE A 318 -14.81 -19.08 -29.26
N LEU A 319 -13.83 -18.88 -28.37
CA LEU A 319 -14.07 -18.76 -26.94
C LEU A 319 -13.26 -17.61 -26.35
N PRO A 320 -13.79 -16.88 -25.35
CA PRO A 320 -13.06 -15.86 -24.61
C PRO A 320 -12.12 -16.54 -23.61
N THR A 321 -11.22 -17.39 -24.11
CA THR A 321 -10.26 -18.20 -23.36
C THR A 321 -8.85 -17.80 -23.80
N PRO A 322 -8.02 -17.24 -22.93
CA PRO A 322 -6.65 -16.89 -23.27
C PRO A 322 -5.80 -18.13 -23.55
N VAL A 323 -4.83 -17.97 -24.45
CA VAL A 323 -3.87 -18.98 -24.87
C VAL A 323 -2.49 -18.56 -24.40
N LEU A 324 -1.83 -19.42 -23.65
CA LEU A 324 -0.50 -19.22 -23.10
C LEU A 324 0.46 -20.31 -23.59
N THR A 325 1.74 -20.00 -23.62
CA THR A 325 2.83 -20.95 -23.81
C THR A 325 3.51 -21.19 -22.47
N PHE A 326 3.59 -22.44 -22.03
CA PHE A 326 4.27 -22.81 -20.80
C PHE A 326 5.77 -22.49 -20.88
N VAL A 327 6.32 -21.91 -19.81
CA VAL A 327 7.75 -21.63 -19.68
C VAL A 327 8.37 -22.52 -18.62
N ARG A 328 7.82 -22.49 -17.40
CA ARG A 328 8.27 -23.36 -16.30
C ARG A 328 7.25 -23.40 -15.17
N ARG A 329 7.37 -24.42 -14.33
CA ARG A 329 6.71 -24.49 -13.03
C ARG A 329 7.51 -23.71 -11.98
N LEU A 330 6.83 -23.16 -10.97
CA LEU A 330 7.41 -22.34 -9.90
C LEU A 330 7.23 -22.96 -8.50
N ASP A 331 6.71 -24.18 -8.45
CA ASP A 331 6.56 -25.05 -7.28
C ASP A 331 7.47 -26.29 -7.34
#